data_AF-A0A6V7QSP2-F1
#
_entry.id   AF-A0A6V7QSP2-F1
#
_cell.length_a   1.000
_cell.length_b   1.000
_cell.length_c   1.000
_cell.angle_alpha   90.00
_cell.angle_beta   90.00
_cell.angle_gamma   90.00
#
_symmetry.space_group_name_H-M   'P 1'
#
loop_
_entity.id
_entity.type
_entity.pdbx_description
1 polymer ?
#
loop_
_entity_poly.entity_id
_entity_poly.type
_entity_poly.pdbx_seq_one_letter_code
_entity_poly.pdbx_strand_id
1 'polypeptide(L)'
;MCYVIHDRFGIVEGLMTTVHSITATQKTVDGPSSKDWRGGRAAGFNIIPSSTGAAKAVGKVLPALNGKLTGMAFRIPTVDVSVVDLTVRLEKAASYEQIKSAIKEESEGKLKGILGYVDEDLVSSDFVGDSRSSIFDARAGIALNNNFVKFVSWYDNEWATGKFSFFLRMYDNMLSGYCEVIEKSRKKNTSIAIH
;
A
#
# COMPACT_ATOMS: atom_id res chain seq x y z
N MET A 1 -2.60 1.10 -5.00
CA MET A 1 -1.85 0.43 -6.09
C MET A 1 -2.24 -1.04 -6.30
N CYS A 2 -2.03 -1.97 -5.35
CA CYS A 2 -2.29 -3.41 -5.55
C CYS A 2 -3.71 -3.74 -6.05
N TYR A 3 -4.72 -3.03 -5.56
CA TYR A 3 -6.10 -3.16 -6.03
C TYR A 3 -6.22 -2.97 -7.55
N VAL A 4 -5.68 -1.87 -8.09
CA VAL A 4 -5.77 -1.53 -9.52
C VAL A 4 -5.07 -2.58 -10.38
N ILE A 5 -3.86 -2.98 -9.98
CA ILE A 5 -3.08 -3.99 -10.73
C ILE A 5 -3.82 -5.33 -10.72
N HIS A 6 -4.34 -5.75 -9.57
CA HIS A 6 -5.07 -7.01 -9.46
C HIS A 6 -6.38 -7.01 -10.26
N ASP A 7 -7.17 -5.94 -10.16
CA ASP A 7 -8.45 -5.81 -10.85
C ASP A 7 -8.29 -5.83 -12.39
N ARG A 8 -7.28 -5.11 -12.91
CA ARG A 8 -7.06 -4.99 -14.36
C ARG A 8 -6.28 -6.18 -14.94
N PHE A 9 -5.23 -6.64 -14.27
CA PHE A 9 -4.26 -7.59 -14.83
C PHE A 9 -4.13 -8.90 -14.06
N GLY A 10 -4.69 -8.99 -12.85
CA GLY A 10 -4.48 -10.12 -11.95
C GLY A 10 -3.07 -10.12 -11.36
N ILE A 11 -2.96 -10.59 -10.12
CA ILE A 11 -1.68 -10.83 -9.44
C ILE A 11 -1.67 -12.30 -9.06
N VAL A 12 -0.68 -13.03 -9.57
CA VAL A 12 -0.49 -14.44 -9.24
C VAL A 12 0.29 -14.55 -7.94
N GLU A 13 1.42 -13.84 -7.85
CA GLU A 13 2.27 -13.78 -6.67
C GLU A 13 3.13 -12.50 -6.70
N GLY A 14 3.66 -12.12 -5.55
CA GLY A 14 4.56 -10.97 -5.47
C GLY A 14 5.32 -10.85 -4.16
N LEU A 15 6.43 -10.12 -4.26
CA LEU A 15 7.29 -9.76 -3.14
C LEU A 15 7.36 -8.25 -3.01
N MET A 16 7.26 -7.79 -1.77
CA MET A 16 7.31 -6.37 -1.45
C MET A 16 8.53 -6.06 -0.57
N THR A 17 9.23 -5.00 -0.91
CA THR A 17 10.24 -4.40 -0.03
C THR A 17 9.81 -2.97 0.27
N THR A 18 9.75 -2.61 1.55
CA THR A 18 9.55 -1.21 1.94
C THR A 18 10.92 -0.60 2.25
N VAL A 19 11.35 0.41 1.49
CA VAL A 19 12.47 1.24 1.92
C VAL A 19 11.86 2.36 2.75
N HIS A 20 12.01 2.23 4.07
CA HIS A 20 11.22 2.96 5.03
C HIS A 20 12.10 3.88 5.86
N SER A 21 11.64 5.12 6.04
CA SER A 21 12.27 6.07 6.95
C SER A 21 12.34 5.54 8.38
N ILE A 22 13.29 6.03 9.16
CA ILE A 22 13.36 5.72 10.59
C ILE A 22 12.13 6.31 11.30
N THR A 23 11.75 5.72 12.43
CA THR A 23 10.62 6.18 13.25
C THR A 23 11.07 6.38 14.69
N ALA A 24 10.20 6.92 15.53
CA ALA A 24 10.46 7.13 16.96
C ALA A 24 10.85 5.86 17.74
N THR A 25 10.61 4.66 17.19
CA THR A 25 10.99 3.40 17.85
C THR A 25 12.47 3.04 17.70
N GLN A 26 13.15 3.56 16.68
CA GLN A 26 14.58 3.33 16.44
C GLN A 26 15.45 4.20 17.37
N LYS A 27 16.73 3.82 17.51
CA LYS A 27 17.67 4.44 18.45
C LYS A 27 18.67 5.35 17.73
N THR A 28 19.04 6.46 18.38
CA THR A 28 20.06 7.39 17.87
C THR A 28 21.46 6.76 17.86
N VAL A 29 21.78 6.00 18.90
CA VAL A 29 22.99 5.18 19.04
C VAL A 29 22.60 3.72 19.31
N ASP A 30 23.58 2.81 19.21
CA ASP A 30 23.37 1.40 19.51
C ASP A 30 22.79 1.20 20.92
N GLY A 31 21.71 0.44 21.03
CA GLY A 31 21.00 0.22 22.28
C GLY A 31 20.08 -1.00 22.25
N PRO A 32 19.47 -1.34 23.40
CA PRO A 32 18.61 -2.50 23.50
C PRO A 32 17.32 -2.34 22.67
N SER A 33 16.93 -3.42 22.00
CA SER A 33 15.66 -3.54 21.28
C SER A 33 14.99 -4.87 21.63
N SER A 34 13.78 -4.78 22.16
CA SER A 34 13.05 -5.92 22.73
C SER A 34 12.42 -6.85 21.69
N LYS A 35 12.18 -6.35 20.47
CA LYS A 35 11.49 -7.10 19.40
C LYS A 35 12.39 -7.47 18.22
N ASP A 36 13.43 -6.69 17.97
CA ASP A 36 14.31 -6.86 16.80
C ASP A 36 15.71 -6.33 17.13
N TRP A 37 16.68 -7.23 17.29
CA TRP A 37 18.06 -6.86 17.64
C TRP A 37 18.69 -5.92 16.61
N ARG A 38 18.33 -6.03 15.32
CA ARG A 38 18.83 -5.12 14.28
C ARG A 38 18.28 -3.71 14.47
N GLY A 39 17.02 -3.60 14.90
CA GLY A 39 16.37 -2.31 15.18
C GLY A 39 16.96 -1.52 16.36
N GLY A 40 17.83 -2.14 17.17
CA GLY A 40 18.56 -1.46 18.24
C GLY A 40 19.82 -0.73 17.77
N ARG A 41 20.25 -0.92 16.52
CA ARG A 41 21.46 -0.29 15.98
C ARG A 41 21.20 1.18 15.62
N ALA A 42 22.25 2.00 15.67
CA ALA A 42 22.21 3.44 15.41
C ALA A 42 21.56 3.76 14.04
N ALA A 43 20.35 4.31 14.08
CA ALA A 43 19.47 4.37 12.92
C ALA A 43 19.91 5.37 11.85
N GLY A 44 20.61 6.44 12.26
CA GLY A 44 21.17 7.44 11.34
C GLY A 44 22.41 6.97 10.57
N PHE A 45 22.95 5.80 10.88
CA PHE A 45 24.22 5.30 10.32
C PHE A 45 24.09 3.97 9.59
N ASN A 46 22.93 3.32 9.63
CA ASN A 46 22.76 1.96 9.15
C ASN A 46 21.58 1.82 8.17
N ILE A 47 21.72 0.89 7.23
CA ILE A 47 20.60 0.27 6.52
C ILE A 47 20.21 -0.96 7.32
N ILE A 48 19.02 -0.97 7.91
CA ILE A 48 18.61 -1.99 8.89
C ILE A 48 17.50 -2.85 8.27
N PRO A 49 17.77 -4.11 7.88
CA PRO A 49 16.73 -5.00 7.42
C PRO A 49 15.81 -5.39 8.58
N SER A 50 14.50 -5.36 8.35
CA SER A 50 13.47 -5.69 9.34
C SER A 50 12.30 -6.43 8.69
N SER A 51 11.57 -7.22 9.48
CA SER A 51 10.34 -7.88 9.03
C SER A 51 9.18 -6.87 8.98
N THR A 52 8.22 -7.07 8.07
CA THR A 52 7.00 -6.24 8.00
C THR A 52 5.74 -7.09 7.90
N GLY A 53 4.67 -6.61 8.54
CA GLY A 53 3.33 -7.17 8.40
C GLY A 53 2.53 -6.58 7.23
N ALA A 54 3.06 -5.55 6.54
CA ALA A 54 2.30 -4.76 5.57
C ALA A 54 1.77 -5.59 4.39
N ALA A 55 2.59 -6.46 3.79
CA ALA A 55 2.14 -7.32 2.69
C ALA A 55 1.03 -8.30 3.14
N LYS A 56 1.15 -8.86 4.35
CA LYS A 56 0.12 -9.72 4.92
C LYS A 56 -1.17 -8.95 5.21
N ALA A 57 -1.08 -7.67 5.58
CA ALA A 57 -2.24 -6.81 5.78
C ALA A 57 -3.00 -6.54 4.47
N VAL A 58 -2.30 -6.44 3.32
CA VAL A 58 -2.95 -6.35 2.01
C VAL A 58 -3.86 -7.55 1.77
N GLY A 59 -3.42 -8.77 2.11
CA GLY A 59 -4.26 -9.97 1.99
C GLY A 59 -5.50 -9.98 2.88
N LYS A 60 -5.51 -9.20 3.98
CA LYS A 60 -6.70 -9.03 4.84
C LYS A 60 -7.70 -8.05 4.24
N VAL A 61 -7.22 -6.95 3.65
CA VAL A 61 -8.06 -5.90 3.04
C VAL A 61 -8.55 -6.31 1.65
N LEU A 62 -7.73 -7.07 0.91
CA LEU A 62 -8.03 -7.62 -0.40
C LEU A 62 -7.92 -9.15 -0.33
N PRO A 63 -9.00 -9.86 0.06
CA PRO A 63 -8.97 -11.32 0.27
C PRO A 63 -8.46 -12.13 -0.94
N ALA A 64 -8.67 -11.64 -2.17
CA ALA A 64 -8.18 -12.27 -3.40
C ALA A 64 -6.63 -12.32 -3.51
N LEU A 65 -5.94 -11.51 -2.70
CA LEU A 65 -4.47 -11.46 -2.59
C LEU A 65 -3.93 -12.18 -1.34
N ASN A 66 -4.80 -12.80 -0.54
CA ASN A 66 -4.37 -13.52 0.65
C ASN A 66 -3.44 -14.68 0.28
N GLY A 67 -2.27 -14.74 0.94
CA GLY A 67 -1.22 -15.73 0.65
C GLY A 67 -0.41 -15.48 -0.63
N LYS A 68 -0.76 -14.49 -1.46
CA LYS A 68 -0.04 -14.19 -2.71
C LYS A 68 1.07 -13.15 -2.55
N LEU A 69 1.01 -12.36 -1.47
CA LEU A 69 1.95 -11.29 -1.19
C LEU A 69 2.63 -11.49 0.16
N THR A 70 3.95 -11.37 0.17
CA THR A 70 4.77 -11.25 1.38
C THR A 70 5.89 -10.24 1.15
N GLY A 71 6.66 -9.91 2.19
CA GLY A 71 7.68 -8.90 2.03
C GLY A 71 8.56 -8.66 3.25
N MET A 72 9.49 -7.73 3.09
CA MET A 72 10.37 -7.24 4.14
C MET A 72 10.49 -5.71 4.08
N ALA A 73 11.28 -5.13 4.98
CA ALA A 73 11.58 -3.72 5.00
C ALA A 73 13.09 -3.49 5.18
N PHE A 74 13.59 -2.40 4.64
CA PHE A 74 14.84 -1.79 5.04
C PHE A 74 14.52 -0.45 5.71
N ARG A 75 15.09 -0.21 6.89
CA ARG A 75 15.12 1.12 7.49
C ARG A 75 16.36 1.85 7.00
N ILE A 76 16.18 3.05 6.48
CA ILE A 76 17.28 3.87 5.96
C ILE A 76 17.36 5.22 6.69
N PRO A 77 18.51 5.93 6.65
CA PRO A 77 18.72 7.21 7.34
C PRO A 77 17.96 8.41 6.75
N THR A 78 16.64 8.28 6.58
CA THR A 78 15.72 9.35 6.19
C THR A 78 14.68 9.54 7.29
N VAL A 79 14.30 10.79 7.53
CA VAL A 79 13.43 11.16 8.68
C VAL A 79 11.95 11.00 8.38
N ASP A 80 11.56 11.09 7.12
CA ASP A 80 10.18 10.93 6.68
C ASP A 80 10.12 10.58 5.19
N VAL A 81 8.93 10.20 4.73
CA VAL A 81 8.62 9.60 3.42
C VAL A 81 9.29 8.25 3.25
N SER A 82 8.55 7.33 2.67
CA SER A 82 8.98 5.97 2.43
C SER A 82 8.51 5.54 1.04
N VAL A 83 9.09 4.45 0.55
CA VAL A 83 8.77 3.91 -0.77
C VAL A 83 8.52 2.40 -0.70
N VAL A 84 7.53 1.96 -1.46
CA VAL A 84 7.22 0.55 -1.69
C VAL A 84 7.83 0.14 -3.03
N ASP A 85 8.69 -0.86 -2.99
CA ASP A 85 9.10 -1.67 -4.14
C ASP A 85 8.21 -2.91 -4.16
N LEU A 86 7.38 -3.04 -5.18
CA LEU A 86 6.50 -4.20 -5.38
C LEU A 86 6.86 -4.92 -6.66
N THR A 87 7.40 -6.14 -6.54
CA THR A 87 7.68 -7.02 -7.67
C THR A 87 6.61 -8.09 -7.75
N VAL A 88 5.90 -8.19 -8.87
CA VAL A 88 4.78 -9.12 -9.03
C VAL A 88 4.83 -9.86 -10.36
N ARG A 89 4.22 -11.04 -10.37
CA ARG A 89 3.83 -11.75 -11.58
C ARG A 89 2.36 -11.53 -11.88
N LEU A 90 2.07 -10.98 -13.06
CA LEU A 90 0.73 -10.71 -13.57
C LEU A 90 0.13 -11.95 -14.20
N GLU A 91 -1.18 -12.10 -14.06
CA GLU A 91 -1.93 -13.18 -14.69
C GLU A 91 -2.17 -12.91 -16.18
N LYS A 92 -2.65 -11.70 -16.50
CA LYS A 92 -2.80 -11.20 -17.86
C LYS A 92 -1.54 -10.43 -18.25
N ALA A 93 -0.97 -10.81 -19.40
CA ALA A 93 0.18 -10.10 -19.96
C ALA A 93 -0.19 -8.65 -20.29
N ALA A 94 0.66 -7.70 -19.92
CA ALA A 94 0.49 -6.28 -20.19
C ALA A 94 1.83 -5.58 -20.41
N SER A 95 1.86 -4.62 -21.32
CA SER A 95 3.02 -3.74 -21.47
C SER A 95 3.09 -2.75 -20.30
N TYR A 96 4.28 -2.22 -20.02
CA TYR A 96 4.44 -1.23 -18.95
C TYR A 96 3.62 0.04 -19.21
N GLU A 97 3.48 0.46 -20.47
CA GLU A 97 2.60 1.57 -20.85
C GLU A 97 1.13 1.30 -20.52
N GLN A 98 0.61 0.11 -20.82
CA GLN A 98 -0.77 -0.26 -20.48
C GLN A 98 -1.01 -0.21 -18.97
N ILE A 99 -0.01 -0.64 -18.19
CA ILE A 99 -0.09 -0.60 -16.72
C ILE A 99 -0.08 0.84 -16.22
N LYS A 100 0.82 1.69 -16.73
CA LYS A 100 0.87 3.13 -16.39
C LYS A 100 -0.46 3.81 -16.70
N SER A 101 -1.03 3.58 -17.89
CA SER A 101 -2.32 4.15 -18.27
C SER A 101 -3.45 3.72 -17.32
N ALA A 102 -3.50 2.44 -16.95
CA ALA A 102 -4.51 1.93 -16.02
C ALA A 102 -4.39 2.54 -14.62
N ILE A 103 -3.16 2.73 -14.13
CA ILE A 103 -2.91 3.38 -12.83
C ILE A 103 -3.30 4.86 -12.89
N LYS A 104 -2.92 5.56 -13.98
CA LYS A 104 -3.26 6.97 -14.18
C LYS A 104 -4.78 7.19 -14.21
N GLU A 105 -5.50 6.38 -15.00
CA GLU A 105 -6.97 6.40 -15.09
C GLU A 105 -7.63 6.28 -13.70
N GLU A 106 -7.22 5.29 -12.89
CA GLU A 106 -7.80 5.10 -11.56
C GLU A 106 -7.39 6.19 -10.57
N SER A 107 -6.18 6.75 -10.70
CA SER A 107 -5.68 7.85 -9.86
C SER A 107 -6.44 9.16 -10.12
N GLU A 108 -6.89 9.39 -11.35
CA GLU A 108 -7.67 10.58 -11.74
C GLU A 108 -9.19 10.34 -11.57
N GLY A 109 -9.60 9.07 -11.50
CA GLY A 109 -10.99 8.62 -11.33
C GLY A 109 -11.32 8.19 -9.90
N LYS A 110 -11.61 6.90 -9.73
CA LYS A 110 -12.23 6.35 -8.50
C LYS A 110 -11.35 6.48 -7.26
N LEU A 111 -10.03 6.52 -7.43
CA LEU A 111 -9.06 6.59 -6.33
C LEU A 111 -8.45 7.98 -6.19
N LYS A 112 -9.05 9.01 -6.78
CA LYS A 112 -8.58 10.39 -6.67
C LYS A 112 -8.44 10.83 -5.21
N GLY A 113 -7.27 11.38 -4.88
CA GLY A 113 -6.92 11.78 -3.52
C GLY A 113 -6.42 10.65 -2.61
N ILE A 114 -6.48 9.39 -3.06
CA ILE A 114 -5.93 8.22 -2.37
C ILE A 114 -4.71 7.68 -3.13
N LEU A 115 -4.86 7.48 -4.43
CA LEU A 115 -3.81 7.07 -5.37
C LEU A 115 -3.33 8.29 -6.15
N GLY A 116 -2.03 8.55 -6.13
CA GLY A 116 -1.36 9.50 -7.00
C GLY A 116 -0.63 8.81 -8.15
N TYR A 117 -0.32 9.58 -9.18
CA TYR A 117 0.51 9.20 -10.31
C TYR A 117 1.49 10.35 -10.56
N VAL A 118 2.77 10.05 -10.74
CA VAL A 118 3.79 11.02 -11.13
C VAL A 118 4.65 10.45 -12.27
N ASP A 119 5.02 11.30 -13.22
CA ASP A 119 5.94 11.02 -14.33
C ASP A 119 7.12 12.02 -14.39
N GLU A 120 7.35 12.70 -13.29
CA GLU A 120 8.45 13.64 -13.07
C GLU A 120 9.61 12.97 -12.31
N ASP A 121 10.82 13.51 -12.44
CA ASP A 121 12.02 13.01 -11.74
C ASP A 121 12.08 13.53 -10.29
N LEU A 122 11.18 13.03 -9.44
CA LEU A 122 11.03 13.42 -8.03
C LEU A 122 11.80 12.50 -7.08
N VAL A 123 12.06 12.98 -5.87
CA VAL A 123 12.73 12.26 -4.78
C VAL A 123 11.91 12.32 -3.49
N SER A 124 12.36 11.62 -2.44
CA SER A 124 11.57 11.44 -1.21
C SER A 124 11.09 12.76 -0.57
N SER A 125 11.92 13.81 -0.56
CA SER A 125 11.57 15.10 0.04
C SER A 125 10.39 15.80 -0.65
N ASP A 126 10.15 15.51 -1.93
CA ASP A 126 9.09 16.15 -2.70
C ASP A 126 7.68 15.66 -2.28
N PHE A 127 7.61 14.58 -1.50
CA PHE A 127 6.38 13.97 -1.02
C PHE A 127 6.09 14.25 0.45
N VAL A 128 6.90 15.06 1.14
CA VAL A 128 6.67 15.42 2.54
C VAL A 128 5.38 16.25 2.65
N GLY A 129 4.49 15.84 3.56
CA GLY A 129 3.17 16.44 3.72
C GLY A 129 2.15 16.00 2.66
N ASP A 130 2.53 15.09 1.75
CA ASP A 130 1.58 14.56 0.79
C ASP A 130 0.59 13.64 1.49
N SER A 131 -0.70 13.90 1.24
CA SER A 131 -1.77 13.27 1.97
C SER A 131 -2.35 12.01 1.31
N ARG A 132 -1.84 11.65 0.12
CA ARG A 132 -2.22 10.45 -0.62
C ARG A 132 -1.61 9.21 0.02
N SER A 133 -2.32 8.09 -0.02
CA SER A 133 -1.85 6.83 0.59
C SER A 133 -0.81 6.08 -0.24
N SER A 134 -0.75 6.35 -1.54
CA SER A 134 0.16 5.70 -2.47
C SER A 134 0.31 6.59 -3.69
N ILE A 135 1.54 6.92 -4.06
CA ILE A 135 1.84 7.77 -5.22
C ILE A 135 2.70 6.93 -6.14
N PHE A 136 2.17 6.50 -7.28
CA PHE A 136 2.87 5.64 -8.22
C PHE A 136 3.88 6.44 -9.03
N ASP A 137 5.13 5.96 -9.06
CA ASP A 137 6.21 6.55 -9.82
C ASP A 137 6.35 5.83 -11.16
N ALA A 138 5.91 6.50 -12.23
CA ALA A 138 5.86 5.94 -13.55
C ALA A 138 7.25 5.65 -14.14
N ARG A 139 8.29 6.37 -13.70
CA ARG A 139 9.64 6.29 -14.27
C ARG A 139 10.57 5.41 -13.46
N ALA A 140 10.28 5.17 -12.19
CA ALA A 140 11.09 4.32 -11.32
C ALA A 140 10.79 2.81 -11.40
N GLY A 141 9.61 2.42 -11.88
CA GLY A 141 9.28 1.01 -12.11
C GLY A 141 9.93 0.43 -13.38
N ILE A 142 9.95 -0.90 -13.49
CA ILE A 142 10.55 -1.61 -14.63
C ILE A 142 9.83 -2.94 -14.90
N ALA A 143 9.55 -3.22 -16.17
CA ALA A 143 9.03 -4.51 -16.61
C ALA A 143 10.18 -5.38 -17.14
N LEU A 144 10.34 -6.60 -16.62
CA LEU A 144 11.28 -7.57 -17.17
C LEU A 144 10.71 -8.22 -18.43
N ASN A 145 9.42 -8.53 -18.40
CA ASN A 145 8.61 -9.00 -19.51
C ASN A 145 7.13 -8.65 -19.25
N ASN A 146 6.24 -9.03 -20.16
CA ASN A 146 4.82 -8.66 -20.08
C ASN A 146 4.07 -9.26 -18.87
N ASN A 147 4.65 -10.21 -18.14
CA ASN A 147 4.04 -10.83 -16.97
C ASN A 147 4.84 -10.60 -15.68
N PHE A 148 6.04 -10.02 -15.72
CA PHE A 148 6.88 -9.86 -14.54
C PHE A 148 7.38 -8.43 -14.44
N VAL A 149 6.84 -7.71 -13.45
CA VAL A 149 6.98 -6.24 -13.37
C VAL A 149 7.28 -5.83 -11.94
N LYS A 150 8.16 -4.83 -11.82
CA LYS A 150 8.47 -4.12 -10.58
C LYS A 150 7.85 -2.73 -10.62
N PHE A 151 7.15 -2.37 -9.56
CA PHE A 151 6.51 -1.08 -9.35
C PHE A 151 7.14 -0.34 -8.18
N VAL A 152 7.16 0.98 -8.28
CA VAL A 152 7.63 1.87 -7.22
C VAL A 152 6.49 2.80 -6.83
N SER A 153 6.23 2.92 -5.53
CA SER A 153 5.23 3.87 -5.02
C SER A 153 5.66 4.54 -3.73
N TRP A 154 5.66 5.87 -3.75
CA TRP A 154 5.96 6.73 -2.62
C TRP A 154 4.75 6.87 -1.68
N TYR A 155 5.03 7.13 -0.41
CA TYR A 155 4.05 7.53 0.58
C TYR A 155 4.75 8.26 1.74
N ASP A 156 4.11 9.32 2.24
CA ASP A 156 4.50 9.94 3.51
C ASP A 156 4.01 9.06 4.66
N ASN A 157 4.93 8.47 5.43
CA ASN A 157 4.55 7.50 6.48
C ASN A 157 3.86 8.14 7.69
N GLU A 158 4.02 9.45 7.93
CA GLU A 158 3.35 10.16 9.01
C GLU A 158 1.96 10.64 8.59
N TRP A 159 1.87 11.30 7.43
CA TRP A 159 0.62 11.85 6.91
C TRP A 159 -0.32 10.78 6.35
N ALA A 160 0.20 9.83 5.56
CA ALA A 160 -0.64 8.80 4.96
C ALA A 160 -1.23 7.86 6.02
N THR A 161 -0.48 7.53 7.09
CA THR A 161 -0.98 6.68 8.18
C THR A 161 -2.11 7.38 8.95
N GLY A 162 -1.98 8.68 9.23
CA GLY A 162 -3.01 9.47 9.90
C GLY A 162 -4.32 9.52 9.12
N LYS A 163 -4.25 9.76 7.81
CA LYS A 163 -5.44 9.76 6.93
C LYS A 163 -5.96 8.37 6.59
N PHE A 164 -5.11 7.35 6.46
CA PHE A 164 -5.55 5.98 6.22
C PHE A 164 -6.32 5.42 7.42
N SER A 165 -5.88 5.71 8.65
CA SER A 165 -6.65 5.40 9.85
C SER A 165 -7.99 6.13 9.89
N PHE A 166 -8.04 7.38 9.42
CA PHE A 166 -9.29 8.14 9.32
C PHE A 166 -10.21 7.56 8.23
N PHE A 167 -9.66 7.19 7.08
CA PHE A 167 -10.37 6.61 5.95
C PHE A 167 -10.93 5.22 6.28
N LEU A 168 -10.15 4.33 6.92
CA LEU A 168 -10.65 3.04 7.41
C LEU A 168 -11.78 3.25 8.42
N ARG A 169 -11.66 4.22 9.32
CA ARG A 169 -12.72 4.55 10.28
C ARG A 169 -13.98 5.09 9.58
N MET A 170 -13.84 5.84 8.50
CA MET A 170 -14.99 6.26 7.67
C MET A 170 -15.58 5.10 6.87
N TYR A 171 -14.75 4.20 6.34
CA TYR A 171 -15.17 3.05 5.54
C TYR A 171 -15.89 2.01 6.40
N ASP A 172 -15.39 1.71 7.61
CA ASP A 172 -16.05 0.87 8.59
C ASP A 172 -17.40 1.46 9.04
N ASN A 173 -17.48 2.79 9.21
CA ASN A 173 -18.74 3.47 9.50
C ASN A 173 -19.73 3.41 8.31
N MET A 174 -19.24 3.54 7.07
CA MET A 174 -20.07 3.40 5.87
C MET A 174 -20.57 1.96 5.68
N LEU A 175 -19.72 0.95 5.87
CA LEU A 175 -20.10 -0.46 5.80
C LEU A 175 -21.08 -0.83 6.92
N SER A 176 -20.88 -0.34 8.15
CA SER A 176 -21.81 -0.55 9.26
C SER A 176 -23.18 0.06 8.97
N GLY A 177 -23.22 1.28 8.41
CA GLY A 177 -24.46 1.91 7.96
C GLY A 177 -25.14 1.17 6.81
N TYR A 178 -24.36 0.61 5.87
CA TYR A 178 -24.89 -0.19 4.77
C TYR A 178 -25.47 -1.54 5.26
N CYS A 179 -24.81 -2.19 6.22
CA CYS A 179 -25.30 -3.41 6.86
C CYS A 179 -26.60 -3.18 7.63
N GLU A 180 -26.74 -2.08 8.38
CA GLU A 180 -28.00 -1.73 9.07
C GLU A 180 -29.16 -1.50 8.10
N VAL A 181 -28.89 -0.85 6.96
CA VAL A 181 -29.91 -0.59 5.93
C VAL A 181 -30.37 -1.91 5.27
N ILE A 182 -29.45 -2.83 5.00
CA ILE A 182 -29.76 -4.16 4.46
C ILE A 182 -30.54 -5.00 5.48
N GLU A 183 -30.20 -4.96 6.77
CA GLU A 183 -30.95 -5.67 7.81
C GLU A 183 -32.36 -5.11 8.00
N LYS A 184 -32.53 -3.78 7.98
CA LYS A 184 -33.87 -3.14 8.03
C LYS A 184 -34.71 -3.48 6.80
N SER A 185 -34.08 -3.56 5.62
CA SER A 185 -34.73 -3.98 4.37
C SER A 185 -35.17 -5.46 4.40
N ARG A 186 -34.31 -6.36 4.90
CA ARG A 186 -34.65 -7.78 5.07
C ARG A 186 -35.79 -8.01 6.07
N LYS A 187 -35.80 -7.31 7.21
CA LYS A 187 -36.89 -7.40 8.20
C LYS A 187 -38.24 -6.92 7.68
N LYS A 188 -38.27 -5.90 6.82
CA LYS A 188 -39.52 -5.44 6.18
C LYS A 188 -40.08 -6.45 5.16
N ASN A 189 -39.23 -7.15 4.42
CA ASN A 189 -39.67 -8.14 3.42
C ASN A 189 -40.09 -9.48 4.02
N THR A 190 -39.65 -9.84 5.23
CA THR A 190 -40.10 -11.07 5.92
C THR A 190 -41.50 -10.95 6.55
N SER A 191 -42.06 -9.73 6.70
CA SER A 191 -43.43 -9.56 7.23
C SER A 191 -44.54 -9.68 6.17
N ILE A 192 -44.20 -9.85 4.89
CA ILE A 192 -45.19 -9.95 3.79
C ILE A 192 -45.43 -11.42 3.37
N ALA A 193 -44.71 -12.39 3.97
CA ALA A 193 -44.74 -13.78 3.54
C ALA A 193 -45.09 -14.77 4.67
N ILE A 194 -46.08 -14.49 5.52
CA ILE A 194 -46.76 -15.52 6.32
C ILE A 194 -48.22 -15.08 6.52
N HIS A 195 -49.15 -15.94 6.11
CA HIS A 195 -50.58 -15.88 6.40
C HIS A 195 -50.87 -15.94 7.91
#